data_AF-A0A1C0AKD2-F1
#
_entry.id   AF-A0A1C0AKD2-F1
#
_cell.length_a   1.000
_cell.length_b   1.000
_cell.length_c   1.000
_cell.angle_alpha   90.00
_cell.angle_beta   90.00
_cell.angle_gamma   90.00
#
_symmetry.space_group_name_H-M   'P 1'
#
loop_
_entity.id
_entity.type
_entity.pdbx_description
1 polymer ?
#
loop_
_entity_poly.entity_id
_entity_poly.type
_entity_poly.pdbx_seq_one_letter_code
_entity_poly.pdbx_strand_id
1 'polypeptide(L)'
;MLAAMTLAWTPVTDRVYVTALEPHRVNVGLVVGRDAALLVDAGNTPAQGADLVRSAADLAGVPVTHVVLTHGHEDHLGGLPGMAGLTSIGHEDLTGAEPTEVFSMARAVDLGGQRVELLHFGRAHTQADVVVFVPGENVVFAGDLLEEGADPQVDESTSLANWPTVLDGVLGASNAGTRFVPGHGAVVDRDFAFVQRAEVAMLYSSSEMLIQQGVTAEQAATAVEWPFSAETLAVALPKAYAELAEKGVVPKRQLPIFGI
;
A
#
# COMPACT_ATOMS: atom_id res chain seq x y z
N MET A 1 2.65 26.71 22.76
CA MET A 1 3.64 26.12 21.84
C MET A 1 3.81 24.69 22.29
N LEU A 2 3.19 23.73 21.59
CA LEU A 2 3.40 22.30 21.89
C LEU A 2 4.87 21.99 21.64
N ALA A 3 5.49 21.21 22.52
CA ALA A 3 6.88 20.81 22.35
C ALA A 3 6.98 20.00 21.04
N ALA A 4 7.97 20.35 20.21
CA ALA A 4 8.33 19.59 19.02
C ALA A 4 8.53 18.11 19.40
N MET A 5 7.74 17.20 18.82
CA MET A 5 7.99 15.77 19.01
C MET A 5 9.24 15.39 18.21
N THR A 6 10.17 14.71 18.88
CA THR A 6 11.24 13.96 18.21
C THR A 6 10.66 12.60 17.85
N LEU A 7 10.62 12.28 16.56
CA LEU A 7 10.12 11.00 16.07
C LEU A 7 11.19 9.92 16.23
N ALA A 8 10.74 8.69 16.53
CA ALA A 8 11.62 7.54 16.66
C ALA A 8 11.79 6.84 15.31
N TRP A 9 12.85 7.19 14.60
CA TRP A 9 13.21 6.56 13.33
C TRP A 9 13.93 5.23 13.55
N THR A 10 13.38 4.17 12.98
CA THR A 10 13.98 2.83 12.95
C THR A 10 14.76 2.66 11.65
N PRO A 11 16.06 2.36 11.69
CA PRO A 11 16.83 2.12 10.46
C PRO A 11 16.40 0.80 9.81
N VAL A 12 16.08 0.87 8.52
CA VAL A 12 15.96 -0.29 7.64
C VAL A 12 17.35 -0.56 7.05
N THR A 13 17.98 0.45 6.45
CA THR A 13 19.40 0.45 6.07
C THR A 13 20.12 1.66 6.65
N ASP A 14 21.37 1.89 6.24
CA ASP A 14 22.11 3.11 6.54
C ASP A 14 21.47 4.37 5.92
N ARG A 15 20.65 4.21 4.87
CA ARG A 15 20.03 5.32 4.12
C ARG A 15 18.51 5.29 4.09
N VAL A 16 17.88 4.25 4.64
CA VAL A 16 16.43 4.10 4.66
C VAL A 16 15.97 3.90 6.09
N TYR A 17 15.02 4.72 6.51
CA TYR A 17 14.46 4.71 7.86
C TYR A 17 12.93 4.67 7.79
N VAL A 18 12.31 4.18 8.85
CA VAL A 18 10.86 4.14 9.01
C VAL A 18 10.47 4.66 10.38
N THR A 19 9.36 5.37 10.46
CA THR A 19 8.67 5.69 11.73
C THR A 19 7.20 5.31 11.59
N ALA A 20 6.57 4.88 12.68
CA ALA A 20 5.13 4.62 12.71
C ALA A 20 4.40 5.73 13.47
N LEU A 21 3.28 6.22 12.93
CA LEU A 21 2.56 7.37 13.48
C LEU A 21 1.13 7.03 13.91
N GLU A 22 0.84 7.25 15.19
CA GLU A 22 -0.51 7.15 15.76
C GLU A 22 -1.46 8.23 15.20
N PRO A 23 -2.79 7.99 15.15
CA PRO A 23 -3.53 6.86 15.73
C PRO A 23 -3.61 5.61 14.86
N HIS A 24 -3.25 5.70 13.58
CA HIS A 24 -3.38 4.56 12.65
C HIS A 24 -2.13 3.67 12.61
N ARG A 25 -1.05 4.08 13.32
CA ARG A 25 0.25 3.41 13.31
C ARG A 25 0.78 3.23 11.88
N VAL A 26 0.51 4.21 11.04
CA VAL A 26 0.93 4.28 9.63
C VAL A 26 2.45 4.43 9.54
N ASN A 27 3.07 3.66 8.65
CA ASN A 27 4.49 3.77 8.36
C ASN A 27 4.75 4.97 7.45
N VAL A 28 5.70 5.80 7.87
CA VAL A 28 6.28 6.86 7.04
C VAL A 28 7.76 6.58 6.82
N GLY A 29 8.15 6.57 5.56
CA GLY A 29 9.51 6.30 5.12
C GLY A 29 10.38 7.55 5.02
N LEU A 30 11.68 7.39 5.22
CA LEU A 30 12.70 8.39 4.93
C LEU A 30 13.83 7.75 4.11
N VAL A 31 14.13 8.32 2.96
CA VAL A 31 15.26 7.93 2.10
C VAL A 31 16.28 9.06 2.04
N VAL A 32 17.54 8.76 2.37
CA VAL A 32 18.62 9.75 2.54
C VAL A 32 19.67 9.62 1.44
N GLY A 33 19.76 10.63 0.58
CA GLY A 33 20.82 10.78 -0.39
C GLY A 33 22.01 11.61 0.13
N ARG A 34 22.89 12.06 -0.78
CA ARG A 34 24.00 12.95 -0.40
C ARG A 34 23.60 14.42 -0.38
N ASP A 35 22.66 14.81 -1.23
CA ASP A 35 22.30 16.21 -1.46
C ASP A 35 20.92 16.55 -0.90
N ALA A 36 20.04 15.54 -0.81
CA ALA A 36 18.67 15.70 -0.34
C ALA A 36 18.13 14.41 0.31
N ALA A 37 16.99 14.55 0.97
CA ALA A 37 16.18 13.44 1.48
C ALA A 37 14.73 13.50 0.95
N LEU A 38 14.07 12.34 0.96
CA LEU A 38 12.70 12.15 0.50
C LEU A 38 11.89 11.41 1.56
N LEU A 39 10.69 11.89 1.83
CA LEU A 39 9.70 11.20 2.65
C LEU A 39 8.78 10.33 1.79
N VAL A 40 8.33 9.20 2.32
CA VAL A 40 7.27 8.36 1.74
C VAL A 40 6.10 8.37 2.70
N ASP A 41 4.98 8.93 2.25
CA ASP A 41 3.76 9.29 2.98
C ASP A 41 3.92 10.42 4.01
N ALA A 42 2.77 10.98 4.40
CA ALA A 42 2.71 12.22 5.17
C ALA A 42 2.16 12.05 6.59
N GLY A 43 1.65 10.87 6.95
CA GLY A 43 1.01 10.64 8.23
C GLY A 43 -0.37 11.31 8.35
N ASN A 44 -0.89 11.34 9.57
CA ASN A 44 -2.31 11.55 9.85
C ASN A 44 -2.74 13.02 9.92
N THR A 45 -1.86 13.96 10.28
CA THR A 45 -2.25 15.35 10.55
C THR A 45 -1.20 16.38 10.12
N PRO A 46 -1.59 17.63 9.81
CA PRO A 46 -0.63 18.67 9.41
C PRO A 46 0.47 18.91 10.46
N ALA A 47 0.16 18.76 11.74
CA ALA A 47 1.18 18.86 12.80
C ALA A 47 2.23 17.74 12.69
N GLN A 48 1.80 16.50 12.43
CA GLN A 48 2.70 15.38 12.17
C GLN A 48 3.54 15.61 10.91
N GLY A 49 2.94 16.14 9.84
CA GLY A 49 3.70 16.46 8.62
C GLY A 49 4.83 17.47 8.87
N ALA A 50 4.57 18.52 9.63
CA ALA A 50 5.61 19.49 10.00
C ALA A 50 6.70 18.87 10.89
N ASP A 51 6.30 17.99 11.82
CA ASP A 51 7.23 17.28 12.71
C ASP A 51 8.08 16.25 11.96
N LEU A 52 7.51 15.55 10.98
CA LEU A 52 8.19 14.64 10.05
C LEU A 52 9.29 15.37 9.28
N VAL A 53 8.96 16.47 8.61
CA VAL A 53 9.94 17.25 7.82
C VAL A 53 11.12 17.68 8.68
N ARG A 54 10.83 18.25 9.86
CA ARG A 54 11.87 18.70 10.79
C ARG A 54 12.72 17.53 11.29
N SER A 55 12.09 16.49 11.84
CA SER A 55 12.80 15.36 12.42
C SER A 55 13.60 14.56 11.38
N ALA A 56 13.10 14.45 10.15
CA ALA A 56 13.78 13.78 9.06
C ALA A 56 14.99 14.59 8.57
N ALA A 57 14.87 15.92 8.45
CA ALA A 57 16.00 16.78 8.10
C ALA A 57 17.12 16.71 9.14
N ASP A 58 16.75 16.73 10.43
CA ASP A 58 17.71 16.61 11.54
C ASP A 58 18.46 15.26 11.49
N LEU A 59 17.75 14.16 11.22
CA LEU A 59 18.36 12.82 11.10
C LEU A 59 19.22 12.68 9.84
N ALA A 60 18.73 13.18 8.70
CA ALA A 60 19.39 13.03 7.41
C ALA A 60 20.64 13.91 7.28
N GLY A 61 20.70 15.03 8.00
CA GLY A 61 21.78 16.01 7.88
C GLY A 61 21.78 16.77 6.54
N VAL A 62 20.73 16.58 5.73
CA VAL A 62 20.50 17.22 4.43
C VAL A 62 19.04 17.67 4.33
N PRO A 63 18.70 18.63 3.47
CA PRO A 63 17.32 19.09 3.33
C PRO A 63 16.39 17.98 2.85
N VAL A 64 15.21 17.86 3.47
CA VAL A 64 14.09 17.10 2.89
C VAL A 64 13.47 17.97 1.81
N THR A 65 13.45 17.47 0.57
CA THR A 65 12.98 18.25 -0.59
C THR A 65 11.74 17.66 -1.23
N HIS A 66 11.46 16.37 -0.98
CA HIS A 66 10.35 15.66 -1.60
C HIS A 66 9.54 14.88 -0.58
N VAL A 67 8.25 14.71 -0.88
CA VAL A 67 7.39 13.70 -0.28
C VAL A 67 6.67 12.94 -1.40
N VAL A 68 6.65 11.62 -1.33
CA VAL A 68 5.86 10.76 -2.22
C VAL A 68 4.63 10.29 -1.48
N LEU A 69 3.48 10.34 -2.11
CA LEU A 69 2.21 9.86 -1.57
C LEU A 69 1.89 8.52 -2.23
N THR A 70 1.80 7.46 -1.44
CA THR A 70 1.60 6.10 -1.95
C THR A 70 0.19 5.91 -2.47
N HIS A 71 -0.83 6.42 -1.77
CA HIS A 71 -2.22 6.31 -2.19
C HIS A 71 -3.13 7.31 -1.44
N GLY A 72 -4.44 7.21 -1.69
CA GLY A 72 -5.45 8.22 -1.36
C GLY A 72 -6.06 8.19 0.05
N HIS A 73 -5.55 7.37 0.98
CA HIS A 73 -6.11 7.27 2.33
C HIS A 73 -5.61 8.37 3.28
N GLU A 74 -6.47 8.77 4.22
CA GLU A 74 -6.30 9.98 5.02
C GLU A 74 -5.03 9.93 5.89
N ASP A 75 -4.65 8.77 6.39
CA ASP A 75 -3.49 8.56 7.23
C ASP A 75 -2.16 8.55 6.47
N HIS A 76 -2.21 8.47 5.14
CA HIS A 76 -1.05 8.67 4.26
C HIS A 76 -0.94 10.11 3.77
N LEU A 77 -2.06 10.85 3.74
CA LEU A 77 -2.17 12.20 3.14
C LEU A 77 -2.32 13.33 4.16
N GLY A 78 -2.84 13.05 5.35
CA GLY A 78 -3.35 14.03 6.30
C GLY A 78 -2.29 15.01 6.80
N GLY A 79 -1.02 14.61 6.79
CA GLY A 79 0.10 15.49 7.11
C GLY A 79 0.62 16.36 5.99
N LEU A 80 0.19 16.15 4.74
CA LEU A 80 0.68 16.90 3.58
C LEU A 80 0.57 18.43 3.75
N PRO A 81 -0.52 19.01 4.31
CA PRO A 81 -0.61 20.46 4.52
C PRO A 81 0.46 21.02 5.47
N GLY A 82 1.05 20.19 6.32
CA GLY A 82 2.16 20.54 7.20
C GLY A 82 3.54 20.54 6.53
N MET A 83 3.63 20.00 5.33
CA MET A 83 4.88 19.81 4.57
C MET A 83 5.10 20.91 3.52
N ALA A 84 4.70 22.14 3.83
CA ALA A 84 4.79 23.25 2.90
C ALA A 84 6.22 23.48 2.39
N GLY A 85 6.36 23.64 1.07
CA GLY A 85 7.64 23.90 0.41
C GLY A 85 8.38 22.67 -0.11
N LEU A 86 7.90 21.46 0.20
CA LEU A 86 8.38 20.23 -0.44
C LEU A 86 7.71 20.03 -1.81
N THR A 87 8.41 19.38 -2.73
CA THR A 87 7.78 18.82 -3.92
C THR A 87 7.02 17.55 -3.52
N SER A 88 5.69 17.61 -3.50
CA SER A 88 4.84 16.44 -3.33
C SER A 88 4.60 15.75 -4.66
N ILE A 89 4.80 14.43 -4.69
CA ILE A 89 4.67 13.57 -5.87
C ILE A 89 3.60 12.52 -5.58
N GLY A 90 2.62 12.40 -6.48
CA GLY A 90 1.61 11.34 -6.44
C GLY A 90 1.26 10.83 -7.83
N HIS A 91 0.48 9.76 -7.91
CA HIS A 91 -0.09 9.31 -9.17
C HIS A 91 -1.14 10.33 -9.69
N GLU A 92 -1.34 10.43 -11.01
CA GLU A 92 -2.28 11.39 -11.62
C GLU A 92 -3.76 11.14 -11.23
N ASP A 93 -4.11 9.89 -10.92
CA ASP A 93 -5.43 9.50 -10.41
C ASP A 93 -5.54 9.59 -8.87
N LEU A 94 -4.55 10.17 -8.16
CA LEU A 94 -4.58 10.28 -6.70
C LEU A 94 -5.80 11.10 -6.24
N THR A 95 -6.54 10.55 -5.28
CA THR A 95 -7.68 11.21 -4.63
C THR A 95 -7.30 11.71 -3.24
N GLY A 96 -8.00 12.72 -2.73
CA GLY A 96 -7.84 13.22 -1.35
C GLY A 96 -6.76 14.29 -1.16
N ALA A 97 -5.84 14.43 -2.12
CA ALA A 97 -4.83 15.49 -2.14
C ALA A 97 -4.48 15.92 -3.56
N GLU A 98 -3.97 17.14 -3.72
CA GLU A 98 -3.41 17.65 -4.97
C GLU A 98 -1.88 17.74 -4.84
N PRO A 99 -1.12 16.75 -5.32
CA PRO A 99 0.34 16.80 -5.27
C PRO A 99 0.85 17.88 -6.24
N THR A 100 1.98 18.50 -5.91
CA THR A 100 2.60 19.53 -6.75
C THR A 100 3.05 18.99 -8.11
N GLU A 101 3.36 17.70 -8.17
CA GLU A 101 3.74 17.01 -9.38
C GLU A 101 3.08 15.63 -9.43
N VAL A 102 2.61 15.25 -10.61
CA VAL A 102 1.97 13.96 -10.86
C VAL A 102 2.79 13.12 -11.83
N PHE A 103 2.60 11.81 -11.78
CA PHE A 103 3.08 10.88 -12.80
C PHE A 103 2.02 9.80 -13.09
N SER A 104 2.15 9.14 -14.23
CA SER A 104 1.23 8.08 -14.67
C SER A 104 1.82 6.69 -14.43
N MET A 105 2.90 6.31 -15.14
CA MET A 105 3.44 4.95 -15.06
C MET A 105 4.65 4.82 -14.13
N ALA A 106 5.68 5.63 -14.38
CA ALA A 106 6.94 5.54 -13.65
C ALA A 106 7.61 6.91 -13.54
N ARG A 107 8.35 7.10 -12.46
CA ARG A 107 9.13 8.30 -12.21
C ARG A 107 10.38 7.98 -11.39
N ALA A 108 11.47 8.72 -11.59
CA ALA A 108 12.66 8.60 -10.75
C ALA A 108 13.02 9.95 -10.11
N VAL A 109 13.54 9.88 -8.89
CA VAL A 109 14.12 11.02 -8.15
C VAL A 109 15.55 10.64 -7.76
N ASP A 110 16.51 11.51 -8.06
CA ASP A 110 17.90 11.36 -7.63
C ASP A 110 18.17 12.31 -6.46
N LEU A 111 18.54 11.74 -5.31
CA LEU A 111 18.80 12.47 -4.06
C LEU A 111 20.30 12.76 -3.86
N GLY A 112 21.10 12.70 -4.93
CA GLY A 112 22.55 12.83 -4.89
C GLY A 112 23.22 11.46 -4.85
N GLY A 113 22.94 10.62 -5.85
CA GLY A 113 23.45 9.26 -5.99
C GLY A 113 22.60 8.18 -5.32
N GLN A 114 21.56 8.56 -4.56
CA GLN A 114 20.53 7.66 -4.07
C GLN A 114 19.29 7.78 -4.96
N ARG A 115 19.09 6.80 -5.85
CA ARG A 115 17.94 6.77 -6.75
C ARG A 115 16.71 6.20 -6.04
N VAL A 116 15.60 6.90 -6.17
CA VAL A 116 14.26 6.46 -5.79
C VAL A 116 13.42 6.32 -7.05
N GLU A 117 12.74 5.20 -7.22
CA GLU A 117 11.91 4.90 -8.39
C GLU A 117 10.46 4.69 -7.94
N LEU A 118 9.55 5.45 -8.51
CA LEU A 118 8.11 5.39 -8.25
C LEU A 118 7.47 4.65 -9.41
N LEU A 119 6.72 3.60 -9.13
CA LEU A 119 6.02 2.82 -10.14
C LEU A 119 4.56 2.63 -9.76
N HIS A 120 3.68 2.80 -10.74
CA HIS A 120 2.28 2.41 -10.65
C HIS A 120 2.08 1.14 -11.49
N PHE A 121 1.71 0.03 -10.86
CA PHE A 121 1.49 -1.26 -11.54
C PHE A 121 0.04 -1.47 -11.98
N GLY A 122 -0.83 -0.51 -11.67
CA GLY A 122 -2.27 -0.59 -11.88
C GLY A 122 -3.04 -0.46 -10.57
N ARG A 123 -4.37 -0.39 -10.69
CA ARG A 123 -5.33 -0.21 -9.60
C ARG A 123 -5.39 -1.47 -8.74
N ALA A 124 -5.22 -1.36 -7.42
CA ALA A 124 -5.22 -2.51 -6.53
C ALA A 124 -5.88 -2.17 -5.19
N HIS A 125 -5.12 -1.71 -4.19
CA HIS A 125 -5.69 -1.25 -2.91
C HIS A 125 -6.58 -0.03 -3.15
N THR A 126 -6.10 0.90 -3.98
CA THR A 126 -6.85 2.06 -4.46
C THR A 126 -6.76 2.20 -5.99
N GLN A 127 -7.26 3.33 -6.50
CA GLN A 127 -7.12 3.67 -7.92
C GLN A 127 -5.72 4.19 -8.30
N ALA A 128 -4.86 4.47 -7.31
CA ALA A 128 -3.68 5.31 -7.49
C ALA A 128 -2.44 4.81 -6.72
N ASP A 129 -2.34 3.49 -6.50
CA ASP A 129 -1.27 2.90 -5.68
C ASP A 129 0.12 3.11 -6.30
N VAL A 130 1.01 3.77 -5.56
CA VAL A 130 2.40 4.03 -5.92
C VAL A 130 3.33 3.19 -5.07
N VAL A 131 4.18 2.42 -5.75
CA VAL A 131 5.23 1.61 -5.12
C VAL A 131 6.55 2.34 -5.25
N VAL A 132 7.25 2.53 -4.13
CA VAL A 132 8.51 3.28 -4.07
C VAL A 132 9.67 2.32 -3.89
N PHE A 133 10.49 2.16 -4.92
CA PHE A 133 11.70 1.35 -4.90
C PHE A 133 12.91 2.21 -4.57
N VAL A 134 13.79 1.66 -3.74
CA VAL A 134 15.10 2.23 -3.45
C VAL A 134 16.16 1.18 -3.83
N PRO A 135 16.50 1.04 -5.14
CA PRO A 135 17.28 -0.11 -5.61
C PRO A 135 18.66 -0.26 -4.95
N GLY A 136 19.33 0.87 -4.68
CA GLY A 136 20.64 0.87 -4.00
C GLY A 136 20.62 0.31 -2.58
N GLU A 137 19.44 0.28 -1.96
CA GLU A 137 19.22 -0.14 -0.56
C GLU A 137 18.44 -1.46 -0.48
N ASN A 138 17.98 -1.99 -1.63
CA ASN A 138 17.13 -3.17 -1.74
C ASN A 138 15.88 -3.10 -0.84
N VAL A 139 15.25 -1.92 -0.79
CA VAL A 139 14.02 -1.65 -0.03
C VAL A 139 12.90 -1.21 -0.97
N VAL A 140 11.69 -1.65 -0.69
CA VAL A 140 10.46 -1.25 -1.37
C VAL A 140 9.45 -0.76 -0.34
N PHE A 141 8.91 0.43 -0.52
CA PHE A 141 7.70 0.86 0.21
C PHE A 141 6.49 0.50 -0.64
N ALA A 142 5.62 -0.33 -0.09
CA ALA A 142 4.46 -0.86 -0.80
C ALA A 142 3.18 -0.03 -0.55
N GLY A 143 3.21 0.88 0.45
CA GLY A 143 1.97 1.38 1.05
C GLY A 143 1.08 0.20 1.44
N ASP A 144 -0.22 0.42 1.39
CA ASP A 144 -1.21 -0.56 1.82
C ASP A 144 -1.45 -1.70 0.82
N LEU A 145 -0.66 -1.77 -0.27
CA LEU A 145 -0.60 -2.99 -1.06
C LEU A 145 -0.10 -4.18 -0.23
N LEU A 146 0.68 -3.91 0.83
CA LEU A 146 1.11 -4.86 1.85
C LEU A 146 0.71 -4.35 3.24
N GLU A 147 0.12 -5.22 4.05
CA GLU A 147 -0.38 -4.94 5.40
C GLU A 147 0.09 -6.00 6.39
N GLU A 148 0.92 -5.60 7.36
CA GLU A 148 1.39 -6.49 8.43
C GLU A 148 0.68 -6.23 9.76
N GLY A 149 0.26 -4.97 10.00
CA GLY A 149 -0.37 -4.58 11.25
C GLY A 149 -1.82 -5.04 11.42
N ALA A 150 -2.49 -5.40 10.32
CA ALA A 150 -3.87 -5.83 10.25
C ALA A 150 -4.11 -6.64 8.95
N ASP A 151 -5.33 -7.11 8.72
CA ASP A 151 -5.72 -7.63 7.42
C ASP A 151 -5.65 -6.52 6.34
N PRO A 152 -5.39 -6.87 5.07
CA PRO A 152 -5.50 -5.92 3.96
C PRO A 152 -6.88 -5.26 3.92
N GLN A 153 -6.92 -3.94 3.97
CA GLN A 153 -8.17 -3.18 3.92
C GLN A 153 -8.76 -3.22 2.52
N VAL A 154 -10.09 -3.33 2.45
CA VAL A 154 -10.84 -3.29 1.18
C VAL A 154 -11.91 -2.23 1.27
N ASP A 155 -12.00 -1.38 0.26
CA ASP A 155 -13.02 -0.35 0.17
C ASP A 155 -13.61 -0.19 -1.25
N GLU A 156 -14.37 0.87 -1.44
CA GLU A 156 -15.02 1.21 -2.72
C GLU A 156 -14.00 1.39 -3.86
N SER A 157 -12.83 1.93 -3.55
CA SER A 157 -11.76 2.26 -4.49
C SER A 157 -10.89 1.05 -4.88
N THR A 158 -10.90 0.00 -4.07
CA THR A 158 -10.13 -1.23 -4.30
C THR A 158 -10.51 -1.92 -5.63
N SER A 159 -9.56 -2.62 -6.24
CA SER A 159 -9.77 -3.57 -7.34
C SER A 159 -9.24 -4.95 -6.92
N LEU A 160 -10.12 -5.77 -6.32
CA LEU A 160 -9.74 -7.08 -5.79
C LEU A 160 -9.25 -8.02 -6.89
N ALA A 161 -9.88 -7.95 -8.06
CA ALA A 161 -9.47 -8.70 -9.24
C ALA A 161 -8.03 -8.44 -9.67
N ASN A 162 -7.54 -7.20 -9.52
CA ASN A 162 -6.26 -6.77 -10.07
C ASN A 162 -5.14 -6.76 -9.02
N TRP A 163 -5.47 -6.66 -7.74
CA TRP A 163 -4.50 -6.60 -6.65
C TRP A 163 -3.46 -7.73 -6.68
N PRO A 164 -3.80 -9.02 -6.87
CA PRO A 164 -2.79 -10.07 -6.98
C PRO A 164 -1.80 -9.87 -8.14
N THR A 165 -2.28 -9.35 -9.28
CA THR A 165 -1.46 -9.06 -10.47
C THR A 165 -0.52 -7.88 -10.23
N VAL A 166 -0.99 -6.86 -9.51
CA VAL A 166 -0.14 -5.74 -9.08
C VAL A 166 0.98 -6.24 -8.17
N LEU A 167 0.66 -7.08 -7.18
CA LEU A 167 1.67 -7.69 -6.32
C LEU A 167 2.63 -8.63 -7.08
N ASP A 168 2.17 -9.33 -8.12
CA ASP A 168 3.07 -10.09 -9.01
C ASP A 168 4.10 -9.18 -9.69
N GLY A 169 3.68 -7.99 -10.14
CA GLY A 169 4.58 -6.98 -10.71
C GLY A 169 5.62 -6.48 -9.71
N VAL A 170 5.18 -6.14 -8.49
CA VAL A 170 6.05 -5.68 -7.39
C VAL A 170 7.06 -6.78 -6.99
N LEU A 171 6.58 -8.01 -6.81
CA LEU A 171 7.41 -9.16 -6.54
C LEU A 171 8.37 -9.43 -7.71
N GLY A 172 7.92 -9.33 -8.96
CA GLY A 172 8.76 -9.51 -10.14
C GLY A 172 9.89 -8.47 -10.28
N ALA A 173 9.67 -7.26 -9.77
CA ALA A 173 10.65 -6.17 -9.73
C ALA A 173 11.58 -6.21 -8.51
N SER A 174 11.50 -7.25 -7.68
CA SER A 174 12.30 -7.42 -6.46
C SER A 174 13.01 -8.79 -6.41
N ASN A 175 13.85 -9.00 -5.40
CA ASN A 175 14.65 -10.23 -5.26
C ASN A 175 14.54 -10.80 -3.83
N ALA A 176 15.14 -11.98 -3.61
CA ALA A 176 15.05 -12.70 -2.33
C ALA A 176 15.57 -11.91 -1.12
N GLY A 177 16.46 -10.94 -1.31
CA GLY A 177 16.97 -10.09 -0.23
C GLY A 177 16.21 -8.77 -0.06
N THR A 178 15.17 -8.52 -0.87
CA THR A 178 14.41 -7.27 -0.82
C THR A 178 13.59 -7.22 0.47
N ARG A 179 13.61 -6.07 1.14
CA ARG A 179 12.75 -5.79 2.29
C ARG A 179 11.61 -4.86 1.89
N PHE A 180 10.45 -5.11 2.46
CA PHE A 180 9.22 -4.37 2.16
C PHE A 180 8.78 -3.60 3.39
N VAL A 181 8.49 -2.32 3.19
CA VAL A 181 7.81 -1.48 4.17
C VAL A 181 6.32 -1.48 3.81
N PRO A 182 5.46 -2.15 4.59
CA PRO A 182 4.01 -2.10 4.40
C PRO A 182 3.46 -0.74 4.83
N GLY A 183 2.21 -0.47 4.46
CA GLY A 183 1.45 0.70 4.93
C GLY A 183 1.39 0.75 6.44
N HIS A 184 1.06 -0.38 7.06
CA HIS A 184 1.09 -0.54 8.51
C HIS A 184 1.85 -1.78 8.94
N GLY A 185 2.54 -1.66 10.08
CA GLY A 185 3.20 -2.79 10.74
C GLY A 185 4.72 -2.80 10.63
N ALA A 186 5.31 -3.95 10.93
CA ALA A 186 6.75 -4.16 10.86
C ALA A 186 7.25 -4.23 9.42
N VAL A 187 8.55 -3.94 9.21
CA VAL A 187 9.21 -4.21 7.93
C VAL A 187 9.26 -5.73 7.70
N VAL A 188 8.82 -6.16 6.52
CA VAL A 188 8.67 -7.58 6.17
C VAL A 188 9.64 -8.00 5.06
N ASP A 189 9.78 -9.31 4.90
CA ASP A 189 10.57 -9.89 3.83
C ASP A 189 9.71 -10.21 2.60
N ARG A 190 10.36 -10.74 1.57
CA ARG A 190 9.70 -11.16 0.34
C ARG A 190 8.71 -12.30 0.54
N ASP A 191 8.96 -13.21 1.47
CA ASP A 191 8.11 -14.37 1.69
C ASP A 191 6.77 -13.93 2.28
N PHE A 192 6.77 -12.97 3.20
CA PHE A 192 5.55 -12.32 3.67
C PHE A 192 4.74 -11.71 2.51
N ALA A 193 5.39 -10.91 1.67
CA ALA A 193 4.73 -10.27 0.53
C ALA A 193 4.13 -11.28 -0.44
N PHE A 194 4.81 -12.42 -0.66
CA PHE A 194 4.29 -13.52 -1.47
C PHE A 194 3.09 -14.22 -0.83
N VAL A 195 3.11 -14.44 0.49
CA VAL A 195 1.99 -15.05 1.23
C VAL A 195 0.75 -14.16 1.16
N GLN A 196 0.87 -12.86 1.48
CA GLN A 196 -0.28 -11.95 1.41
C GLN A 196 -0.85 -11.87 -0.02
N ARG A 197 0.02 -11.81 -1.04
CA ARG A 197 -0.41 -11.89 -2.45
C ARG A 197 -1.23 -13.16 -2.73
N ALA A 198 -0.82 -14.30 -2.15
CA ALA A 198 -1.55 -15.55 -2.32
C ALA A 198 -2.90 -15.52 -1.59
N GLU A 199 -2.97 -14.95 -0.40
CA GLU A 199 -4.21 -14.81 0.38
C GLU A 199 -5.24 -13.91 -0.32
N VAL A 200 -4.82 -12.76 -0.85
CA VAL A 200 -5.69 -11.88 -1.65
C VAL A 200 -6.19 -12.60 -2.92
N ALA A 201 -5.33 -13.39 -3.57
CA ALA A 201 -5.74 -14.21 -4.71
C ALA A 201 -6.72 -15.33 -4.33
N MET A 202 -6.54 -15.95 -3.15
CA MET A 202 -7.46 -16.96 -2.63
C MET A 202 -8.83 -16.37 -2.35
N LEU A 203 -8.91 -15.14 -1.81
CA LEU A 203 -10.18 -14.42 -1.62
C LEU A 203 -10.98 -14.31 -2.92
N TYR A 204 -10.35 -13.78 -3.97
CA TYR A 204 -11.01 -13.58 -5.26
C TYR A 204 -11.37 -14.91 -5.95
N SER A 205 -10.43 -15.86 -6.00
CA SER A 205 -10.62 -17.14 -6.69
C SER A 205 -11.65 -18.04 -5.99
N SER A 206 -11.66 -18.04 -4.65
CA SER A 206 -12.64 -18.81 -3.88
C SER A 206 -14.03 -18.20 -3.99
N SER A 207 -14.15 -16.87 -4.07
CA SER A 207 -15.42 -16.19 -4.35
C SER A 207 -15.99 -16.61 -5.69
N GLU A 208 -15.16 -16.68 -6.74
CA GLU A 208 -15.59 -17.18 -8.06
C GLU A 208 -16.10 -18.63 -7.98
N MET A 209 -15.36 -19.51 -7.29
CA MET A 209 -15.78 -20.90 -7.08
C MET A 209 -17.13 -20.98 -6.35
N LEU A 210 -17.33 -20.19 -5.29
CA LEU A 210 -18.55 -20.17 -4.50
C LEU A 210 -19.75 -19.66 -5.32
N ILE A 211 -19.57 -18.61 -6.12
CA ILE A 211 -20.60 -18.14 -7.08
C ILE A 211 -20.99 -19.27 -8.03
N GLN A 212 -20.00 -19.96 -8.61
CA GLN A 212 -20.26 -21.07 -9.54
C GLN A 212 -21.00 -22.24 -8.88
N GLN A 213 -20.86 -22.42 -7.57
CA GLN A 213 -21.59 -23.42 -6.77
C GLN A 213 -22.99 -22.92 -6.32
N GLY A 214 -23.33 -21.67 -6.59
CA GLY A 214 -24.60 -21.07 -6.19
C GLY A 214 -24.65 -20.58 -4.75
N VAL A 215 -23.49 -20.43 -4.09
CA VAL A 215 -23.39 -19.86 -2.74
C VAL A 215 -23.49 -18.34 -2.82
N THR A 216 -24.37 -17.74 -2.03
CA THR A 216 -24.56 -16.28 -2.01
C THR A 216 -23.46 -15.57 -1.22
N ALA A 217 -23.30 -14.26 -1.41
CA ALA A 217 -22.30 -13.47 -0.69
C ALA A 217 -22.49 -13.54 0.83
N GLU A 218 -23.74 -13.58 1.31
CA GLU A 218 -24.09 -13.69 2.73
C GLU A 218 -23.67 -15.03 3.34
N GLN A 219 -23.62 -16.08 2.53
CA GLN A 219 -23.23 -17.43 2.95
C GLN A 219 -21.72 -17.67 2.84
N ALA A 220 -21.04 -16.94 1.94
CA ALA A 220 -19.65 -17.17 1.59
C ALA A 220 -18.68 -17.09 2.79
N ALA A 221 -18.93 -16.18 3.74
CA ALA A 221 -18.07 -15.99 4.91
C ALA A 221 -17.93 -17.24 5.79
N THR A 222 -18.90 -18.15 5.75
CA THR A 222 -18.89 -19.41 6.52
C THR A 222 -18.80 -20.67 5.65
N ALA A 223 -18.73 -20.50 4.32
CA ALA A 223 -18.71 -21.61 3.37
C ALA A 223 -17.34 -22.31 3.30
N VAL A 224 -16.26 -21.57 3.60
CA VAL A 224 -14.87 -22.06 3.62
C VAL A 224 -14.10 -21.39 4.75
N GLU A 225 -12.89 -21.88 5.02
CA GLU A 225 -11.94 -21.20 5.88
C GLU A 225 -11.24 -20.09 5.08
N TRP A 226 -11.22 -18.89 5.64
CA TRP A 226 -10.63 -17.70 5.03
C TRP A 226 -9.41 -17.23 5.84
N PRO A 227 -8.40 -16.64 5.18
CA PRO A 227 -7.22 -16.11 5.86
C PRO A 227 -7.47 -14.77 6.56
N PHE A 228 -8.66 -14.18 6.41
CA PHE A 228 -9.00 -12.84 6.91
C PHE A 228 -10.09 -12.88 7.98
N SER A 229 -10.11 -11.84 8.80
CA SER A 229 -11.12 -11.62 9.84
C SER A 229 -12.53 -11.44 9.27
N ALA A 230 -13.53 -11.65 10.12
CA ALA A 230 -14.93 -11.46 9.75
C ALA A 230 -15.25 -10.01 9.34
N GLU A 231 -14.52 -9.02 9.89
CA GLU A 231 -14.68 -7.61 9.56
C GLU A 231 -14.24 -7.34 8.11
N THR A 232 -13.04 -7.79 7.75
CA THR A 232 -12.51 -7.70 6.38
C THR A 232 -13.44 -8.42 5.39
N LEU A 233 -13.87 -9.64 5.72
CA LEU A 233 -14.75 -10.43 4.85
C LEU A 233 -16.12 -9.77 4.64
N ALA A 234 -16.65 -9.05 5.63
CA ALA A 234 -17.93 -8.36 5.52
C ALA A 234 -17.95 -7.29 4.41
N VAL A 235 -16.78 -6.73 4.08
CA VAL A 235 -16.62 -5.74 3.00
C VAL A 235 -16.10 -6.40 1.72
N ALA A 236 -15.11 -7.29 1.86
CA ALA A 236 -14.40 -7.86 0.73
C ALA A 236 -15.24 -8.85 -0.09
N LEU A 237 -16.09 -9.67 0.55
CA LEU A 237 -16.91 -10.65 -0.15
C LEU A 237 -18.00 -9.99 -1.03
N PRO A 238 -18.82 -9.03 -0.54
CA PRO A 238 -19.77 -8.33 -1.40
C PRO A 238 -19.09 -7.66 -2.61
N LYS A 239 -17.91 -7.07 -2.40
CA LYS A 239 -17.14 -6.44 -3.47
C LYS A 239 -16.63 -7.47 -4.49
N ALA A 240 -16.04 -8.57 -4.05
CA ALA A 240 -15.60 -9.64 -4.94
C ALA A 240 -16.76 -10.20 -5.77
N TYR A 241 -17.91 -10.42 -5.14
CA TYR A 241 -19.13 -10.87 -5.82
C TYR A 241 -19.63 -9.85 -6.86
N ALA A 242 -19.60 -8.55 -6.55
CA ALA A 242 -19.97 -7.50 -7.50
C ALA A 242 -19.02 -7.48 -8.70
N GLU A 243 -17.70 -7.46 -8.49
CA GLU A 243 -16.70 -7.48 -9.56
C GLU A 243 -16.82 -8.73 -10.45
N LEU A 244 -17.09 -9.90 -9.86
CA LEU A 244 -17.27 -11.16 -10.58
C LEU A 244 -18.59 -11.19 -11.37
N ALA A 245 -19.66 -10.61 -10.83
CA ALA A 245 -20.93 -10.46 -11.53
C ALA A 245 -20.80 -9.53 -12.75
N GLU A 246 -20.06 -8.42 -12.64
CA GLU A 246 -19.73 -7.54 -13.77
C GLU A 246 -18.94 -8.25 -14.87
N LYS A 247 -18.10 -9.22 -14.49
CA LYS A 247 -17.40 -10.12 -15.43
C LYS A 247 -18.27 -11.26 -15.99
N GLY A 248 -19.54 -11.35 -15.59
CA GLY A 248 -20.48 -12.36 -16.06
C GLY A 248 -20.32 -13.73 -15.40
N VAL A 249 -19.63 -13.81 -14.25
CA VAL A 249 -19.57 -15.05 -13.46
C VAL A 249 -20.95 -15.31 -12.86
N VAL A 250 -21.50 -16.47 -13.16
CA VAL A 250 -22.83 -16.90 -12.71
C VAL A 250 -22.79 -18.32 -12.17
N PRO A 251 -23.77 -18.72 -11.34
CA PRO A 251 -23.90 -20.11 -10.91
C PRO A 251 -23.91 -21.07 -12.09
N LYS A 252 -23.09 -22.13 -12.01
CA LYS A 252 -23.08 -23.18 -13.03
C LYS A 252 -24.38 -23.96 -12.92
N ARG A 253 -25.02 -24.20 -14.07
CA ARG A 253 -26.14 -25.13 -14.14
C ARG A 253 -25.64 -26.52 -13.75
N GLN A 254 -26.02 -27.00 -12.58
CA GLN A 254 -25.81 -28.40 -12.25
C GLN A 254 -26.68 -29.24 -13.18
N LEU A 255 -26.05 -29.95 -14.11
CA LEU A 255 -26.73 -31.00 -14.84
C LEU A 255 -27.03 -32.12 -13.84
N PRO A 256 -28.25 -32.69 -13.82
CA PRO A 256 -28.56 -33.82 -12.96
C PRO A 256 -27.71 -35.01 -13.39
N ILE A 257 -26.52 -35.15 -12.81
CA ILE A 257 -25.70 -36.34 -12.96
C ILE A 257 -26.17 -37.30 -11.86
N PHE A 258 -27.06 -38.19 -12.31
CA PHE A 258 -27.84 -39.19 -11.57
C PHE A 258 -28.97 -38.62 -10.70
N GLY A 259 -30.20 -38.80 -11.20
CA GLY A 259 -31.39 -38.73 -10.36
C GLY A 259 -31.30 -39.83 -9.29
N ILE A 260 -31.27 -39.38 -8.04
CA ILE A 260 -31.70 -40.15 -6.87
C ILE A 260 -32.81 -39.32 -6.22
#